data_AF-A0AA38GQ83-F1
#
_entry.id   AF-A0AA38GQ83-F1
#
_cell.length_a   1.000
_cell.length_b   1.000
_cell.length_c   1.000
_cell.angle_alpha   90.00
_cell.angle_beta   90.00
_cell.angle_gamma   90.00
#
_symmetry.space_group_name_H-M   'P 1'
#
loop_
_entity.id
_entity.type
_entity.pdbx_description
1 polymer ?
#
loop_
_entity_poly.entity_id
_entity_poly.type
_entity_poly.pdbx_seq_one_letter_code
_entity_poly.pdbx_strand_id
1 'polypeptide(L)'
;METLQALEKGDIDGEICINDVLTDDALKAILEKLENANEKNNYGLVCKRWLHLQSSERRRLCARAGTHMLQRMAARFTRLLQLDFSQSVSRSFFPGVSDRDLDVIATRFHCLLNLNLRECKGITDAGLQTLGQ
;
A
#
# COMPACT_ATOMS: atom_id res chain seq x y z
N MET A 1 -11.94 28.64 59.21
CA MET A 1 -12.96 28.33 58.18
C MET A 1 -12.54 29.08 56.94
N GLU A 2 -11.53 28.52 56.27
CA GLU A 2 -11.68 27.78 55.00
C GLU A 2 -11.75 28.79 53.83
N THR A 3 -10.58 29.25 53.39
CA THR A 3 -9.86 28.75 52.20
C THR A 3 -10.62 29.03 50.90
N LEU A 4 -10.19 30.12 50.25
CA LEU A 4 -9.80 30.16 48.83
C LEU A 4 -10.26 28.93 48.03
N GLN A 5 -11.48 28.98 47.48
CA GLN A 5 -11.83 28.14 46.33
C GLN A 5 -11.09 28.70 45.13
N ALA A 6 -9.92 28.09 44.94
CA ALA A 6 -9.15 27.96 43.71
C ALA A 6 -9.90 28.39 42.44
N LEU A 7 -9.37 29.41 41.78
CA LEU A 7 -9.38 29.53 40.33
C LEU A 7 -8.52 28.39 39.75
N GLU A 8 -8.96 27.14 39.91
CA GLU A 8 -8.50 26.02 39.10
C GLU A 8 -9.36 25.97 37.83
N LYS A 9 -9.13 26.96 36.96
CA LYS A 9 -9.45 26.81 35.54
C LYS A 9 -8.15 26.61 34.78
N GLY A 10 -7.47 25.51 35.10
CA GLY A 10 -6.36 24.96 34.33
C GLY A 10 -6.86 23.80 33.47
N ASP A 11 -7.87 24.04 32.65
CA ASP A 11 -8.35 23.08 31.65
C ASP A 11 -7.46 23.19 30.42
N ILE A 12 -6.32 22.51 30.42
CA ILE A 12 -5.49 22.27 29.23
C ILE A 12 -4.70 20.96 29.32
N ASP A 13 -5.29 19.90 29.87
CA ASP A 13 -4.87 18.54 29.46
C ASP A 13 -5.61 18.18 28.17
N GLY A 14 -5.45 19.04 27.15
CA GLY A 14 -5.89 18.76 25.79
C GLY A 14 -5.04 17.59 25.29
N GLU A 15 -5.62 16.39 25.31
CA GLU A 15 -5.00 15.15 24.88
C GLU A 15 -4.29 15.37 23.53
N ILE A 16 -2.96 15.35 23.55
CA ILE A 16 -2.16 15.65 22.35
C ILE A 16 -2.43 14.54 21.33
N CYS A 17 -3.19 14.86 20.29
CA CYS A 17 -3.46 13.94 19.20
C CYS A 17 -2.28 13.92 18.23
N ILE A 18 -1.70 12.72 18.01
CA ILE A 18 -0.59 12.51 17.06
C ILE A 18 -0.91 13.01 15.65
N ASN A 19 -2.19 12.95 15.24
CA ASN A 19 -2.64 13.38 13.92
C ASN A 19 -2.62 14.90 13.72
N ASP A 20 -2.64 15.66 14.82
CA ASP A 20 -2.68 17.12 14.77
C ASP A 20 -1.27 17.72 14.89
N VAL A 21 -0.35 17.00 15.55
CA VAL A 21 1.02 17.48 15.79
C VAL A 21 2.00 17.04 14.72
N LEU A 22 1.91 15.78 14.23
CA LEU A 22 2.91 15.27 13.31
C LEU A 22 2.62 15.67 11.87
N THR A 23 3.65 16.13 11.17
CA THR A 23 3.64 16.37 9.72
C THR A 23 3.65 15.06 8.94
N ASP A 24 3.32 15.11 7.65
CA ASP A 24 3.35 13.93 6.77
C ASP A 24 4.75 13.31 6.71
N ASP A 25 5.80 14.12 6.74
CA ASP A 25 7.17 13.62 6.68
C ASP A 25 7.60 12.95 7.99
N ALA A 26 7.16 13.46 9.14
CA ALA A 26 7.35 12.78 10.42
C ALA A 26 6.60 11.44 10.46
N LEU A 27 5.37 11.40 9.95
CA LEU A 27 4.58 10.19 9.83
C LEU A 27 5.21 9.16 8.88
N LYS A 28 5.78 9.60 7.75
CA LYS A 28 6.56 8.73 6.84
C LYS A 28 7.81 8.19 7.51
N ALA A 29 8.55 9.03 8.24
CA ALA A 29 9.74 8.59 8.97
C ALA A 29 9.39 7.50 10.00
N ILE A 30 8.24 7.60 10.67
CA ILE A 30 7.73 6.53 11.56
C ILE A 30 7.40 5.27 10.77
N LEU A 31 6.69 5.39 9.64
CA LEU A 31 6.36 4.25 8.76
C LEU A 31 7.61 3.50 8.28
N GLU A 32 8.69 4.22 7.97
CA GLU A 32 9.97 3.64 7.57
C GLU A 32 10.63 2.80 8.68
N LYS A 33 10.39 3.15 9.95
CA LYS A 33 10.91 2.42 11.12
C LYS A 33 10.16 1.13 11.44
N LEU A 34 8.96 0.93 10.89
CA LEU A 34 8.25 -0.33 11.07
C LEU A 34 9.01 -1.46 10.36
N GLU A 35 9.23 -2.58 11.03
CA GLU A 35 10.11 -3.63 10.52
C GLU A 35 9.33 -4.66 9.70
N ASN A 36 8.16 -5.07 10.18
CA ASN A 36 7.38 -6.11 9.55
C ASN A 36 6.26 -5.55 8.65
N ALA A 37 5.86 -6.37 7.66
CA ALA A 37 4.83 -5.98 6.70
C ALA A 37 3.44 -5.80 7.34
N ASN A 38 3.17 -6.50 8.46
CA ASN A 38 1.88 -6.45 9.13
C ASN A 38 1.64 -5.10 9.80
N GLU A 39 2.63 -4.58 10.51
CA GLU A 39 2.61 -3.23 11.09
C GLU A 39 2.43 -2.16 10.01
N LYS A 40 3.16 -2.28 8.89
CA LYS A 40 3.00 -1.37 7.75
C LYS A 40 1.60 -1.43 7.14
N ASN A 41 0.92 -2.56 7.20
CA ASN A 41 -0.46 -2.67 6.76
C ASN A 41 -1.42 -2.01 7.76
N ASN A 42 -1.22 -2.27 9.06
CA ASN A 42 -2.03 -1.70 10.13
C ASN A 42 -1.89 -0.18 10.23
N TYR A 43 -0.71 0.36 9.91
CA TYR A 43 -0.45 1.81 9.86
C TYR A 43 -1.51 2.56 9.04
N GLY A 44 -1.89 2.02 7.88
CA GLY A 44 -2.88 2.65 7.01
C GLY A 44 -4.31 2.63 7.58
N LEU A 45 -4.59 1.84 8.62
CA LEU A 45 -5.92 1.66 9.19
C LEU A 45 -6.29 2.75 10.22
N VAL A 46 -5.33 3.59 10.63
CA VAL A 46 -5.57 4.67 11.60
C VAL A 46 -6.56 5.69 11.06
N CYS A 47 -6.26 6.29 9.90
CA CYS A 47 -7.15 7.23 9.22
C CYS A 47 -6.78 7.37 7.73
N LYS A 48 -7.57 8.14 6.96
CA LYS A 48 -7.36 8.34 5.52
C LYS A 48 -6.00 8.97 5.17
N ARG A 49 -5.46 9.82 6.05
CA ARG A 49 -4.15 10.46 5.90
C ARG A 49 -3.02 9.44 5.95
N TRP A 50 -3.03 8.59 6.98
CA TRP A 50 -2.05 7.51 7.14
C TRP A 50 -2.17 6.46 6.03
N LEU A 51 -3.41 6.16 5.60
CA LEU A 51 -3.66 5.30 4.45
C LEU A 51 -2.99 5.83 3.17
N HIS A 52 -3.06 7.14 2.90
CA HIS A 52 -2.43 7.76 1.74
C HIS A 52 -0.91 7.68 1.81
N LEU A 53 -0.32 8.03 2.96
CA LEU A 53 1.13 7.94 3.18
C LEU A 53 1.65 6.51 3.03
N GLN A 54 0.95 5.55 3.63
CA GLN A 54 1.25 4.13 3.48
C GLN A 54 1.22 3.68 2.02
N SER A 55 0.26 4.20 1.25
CA SER A 55 0.08 3.83 -0.15
C SER A 55 1.14 4.46 -1.05
N SER A 56 1.55 5.70 -0.80
CA SER A 56 2.61 6.38 -1.57
C SER A 56 4.00 5.81 -1.31
N GLU A 57 4.26 5.31 -0.10
CA GLU A 57 5.57 4.75 0.26
C GLU A 57 5.71 3.26 -0.01
N ARG A 58 4.61 2.55 -0.32
CA ARG A 58 4.66 1.12 -0.66
C ARG A 58 5.38 0.90 -1.99
N ARG A 59 6.63 0.41 -1.94
CA ARG A 59 7.46 0.14 -3.13
C ARG A 59 7.36 -1.28 -3.67
N ARG A 60 6.89 -2.23 -2.86
CA ARG A 60 6.81 -3.66 -3.22
C ARG A 60 5.47 -4.23 -2.83
N LEU A 61 4.91 -5.09 -3.67
CA LEU A 61 3.65 -5.76 -3.38
C LEU A 61 3.65 -7.16 -3.96
N CYS A 62 3.16 -8.13 -3.18
CA CYS A 62 2.81 -9.46 -3.65
C CYS A 62 1.29 -9.52 -3.75
N ALA A 63 0.75 -9.89 -4.92
CA ALA A 63 -0.68 -9.86 -5.19
C ALA A 63 -1.21 -11.18 -5.72
N ARG A 64 -2.46 -11.44 -5.37
CA ARG A 64 -3.34 -12.36 -6.10
C ARG A 64 -4.60 -11.57 -6.42
N ALA A 65 -4.64 -11.01 -7.62
CA ALA A 65 -5.64 -10.05 -8.03
C ALA A 65 -5.92 -10.24 -9.53
N GLY A 66 -7.20 -10.27 -9.89
CA GLY A 66 -7.62 -10.10 -11.28
C GLY A 66 -7.73 -8.63 -11.68
N THR A 67 -7.99 -8.40 -12.96
CA THR A 67 -7.96 -7.11 -13.66
C THR A 67 -8.58 -5.95 -12.87
N HIS A 68 -9.80 -6.10 -12.35
CA HIS A 68 -10.49 -5.03 -11.64
C HIS A 68 -9.81 -4.65 -10.31
N MET A 69 -9.37 -5.66 -9.54
CA MET A 69 -8.63 -5.39 -8.30
C MET A 69 -7.27 -4.76 -8.62
N LEU A 70 -6.62 -5.22 -9.68
CA LEU A 70 -5.33 -4.71 -10.12
C LEU A 70 -5.40 -3.22 -10.50
N GLN A 71 -6.47 -2.78 -11.16
CA GLN A 71 -6.73 -1.36 -11.43
C GLN A 71 -6.84 -0.54 -10.14
N ARG A 72 -7.57 -1.05 -9.13
CA ARG A 72 -7.68 -0.37 -7.82
C ARG A 72 -6.34 -0.32 -7.09
N MET A 73 -5.53 -1.37 -7.23
CA MET A 73 -4.19 -1.43 -6.65
C MET A 73 -3.25 -0.44 -7.33
N ALA A 74 -3.30 -0.30 -8.65
CA ALA A 74 -2.52 0.71 -9.38
C ALA A 74 -2.88 2.14 -8.93
N ALA A 75 -4.18 2.42 -8.78
CA ALA A 75 -4.67 3.71 -8.32
C ALA A 75 -4.26 4.01 -6.86
N ARG A 76 -4.11 2.97 -6.03
CA ARG A 76 -3.68 3.11 -4.64
C ARG A 76 -2.17 3.27 -4.52
N PHE A 77 -1.40 2.38 -5.15
CA PHE A 77 0.05 2.28 -5.00
C PHE A 77 0.76 2.91 -6.20
N THR A 78 0.64 4.23 -6.32
CA THR A 78 1.10 5.00 -7.50
C THR A 78 2.61 5.00 -7.72
N ARG A 79 3.39 4.65 -6.69
CA ARG A 79 4.87 4.60 -6.73
C ARG A 79 5.43 3.19 -6.56
N LEU A 80 4.63 2.18 -6.90
CA LEU A 80 5.04 0.78 -6.81
C LEU A 80 6.19 0.51 -7.79
N LEU A 81 7.28 -0.06 -7.28
CA LEU A 81 8.47 -0.40 -8.06
C LEU A 81 8.56 -1.90 -8.35
N GLN A 82 7.95 -2.73 -7.50
CA GLN A 82 8.00 -4.18 -7.64
C GLN A 82 6.63 -4.82 -7.40
N LEU A 83 6.25 -5.70 -8.31
CA LEU A 83 5.00 -6.44 -8.26
C LEU A 83 5.28 -7.93 -8.44
N ASP A 84 4.90 -8.71 -7.45
CA ASP A 84 5.07 -10.15 -7.43
C ASP A 84 3.72 -10.84 -7.60
N PHE A 85 3.58 -11.55 -8.71
CA PHE A 85 2.43 -12.37 -9.08
C PHE A 85 2.75 -13.86 -9.11
N SER A 86 3.90 -14.26 -8.56
CA SER A 86 4.33 -15.66 -8.57
C SER A 86 3.26 -16.58 -7.98
N GLN A 87 3.03 -17.69 -8.67
CA GLN A 87 2.04 -18.67 -8.29
C GLN A 87 2.69 -19.91 -7.67
N SER A 88 1.90 -20.65 -6.89
CA SER A 88 2.35 -21.94 -6.36
C SER A 88 2.31 -23.00 -7.46
N VAL A 89 3.37 -23.81 -7.56
CA VAL A 89 3.42 -24.97 -8.44
C VAL A 89 2.27 -25.95 -8.12
N SER A 90 2.02 -26.19 -6.83
CA SER A 90 1.03 -27.20 -6.36
C SER A 90 -0.37 -26.63 -6.12
N ARG A 91 -0.52 -25.31 -5.99
CA ARG A 91 -1.80 -24.64 -5.70
C ARG A 91 -1.99 -23.39 -6.58
N SER A 92 -1.68 -23.50 -7.87
CA SER A 92 -1.97 -22.42 -8.82
C SER A 92 -3.47 -22.37 -9.08
N PHE A 93 -4.04 -21.16 -8.99
CA PHE A 93 -5.38 -20.92 -9.52
C PHE A 93 -5.22 -20.80 -11.03
N PHE A 94 -5.87 -21.65 -11.81
CA PHE A 94 -5.81 -21.58 -13.26
C PHE A 94 -7.04 -20.82 -13.81
N PRO A 95 -6.87 -19.88 -14.75
CA PRO A 95 -5.62 -19.46 -15.38
C PRO A 95 -4.74 -18.53 -14.50
N GLY A 96 -5.30 -17.97 -13.42
CA GLY A 96 -4.58 -17.05 -12.55
C GLY A 96 -4.40 -15.70 -13.26
N VAL A 97 -3.18 -15.19 -13.30
CA VAL A 97 -2.82 -14.01 -14.08
C VAL A 97 -2.89 -14.32 -15.58
N SER A 98 -3.52 -13.41 -16.33
CA SER A 98 -3.77 -13.51 -17.76
C SER A 98 -3.24 -12.30 -18.53
N ASP A 99 -3.26 -12.36 -19.86
CA ASP A 99 -2.86 -11.24 -20.74
C ASP A 99 -3.63 -9.94 -20.45
N ARG A 100 -4.90 -10.03 -20.03
CA ARG A 100 -5.72 -8.87 -19.64
C ARG A 100 -5.17 -8.16 -18.41
N ASP A 101 -4.51 -8.90 -17.53
CA ASP A 101 -3.88 -8.34 -16.35
C ASP A 101 -2.56 -7.67 -16.72
N LEU A 102 -1.81 -8.23 -17.68
CA LEU A 102 -0.59 -7.60 -18.22
C LEU A 102 -0.88 -6.26 -18.92
N ASP A 103 -2.00 -6.15 -19.63
CA ASP A 103 -2.46 -4.87 -20.19
C ASP A 103 -2.67 -3.80 -19.11
N VAL A 104 -3.28 -4.17 -17.97
CA VAL A 104 -3.42 -3.26 -16.83
C VAL A 104 -2.06 -2.91 -16.21
N ILE A 105 -1.13 -3.87 -16.14
CA ILE A 105 0.22 -3.62 -15.62
C ILE A 105 0.93 -2.59 -16.50
N ALA A 106 0.97 -2.83 -17.81
CA ALA A 106 1.59 -1.94 -18.79
C ALA A 106 1.01 -0.52 -18.73
N THR A 107 -0.33 -0.42 -18.68
CA THR A 107 -1.01 0.88 -18.81
C THR A 107 -1.13 1.67 -17.52
N ARG A 108 -0.95 1.07 -16.34
CA ARG A 108 -1.23 1.75 -15.05
C ARG A 108 -0.11 1.73 -14.04
N PHE A 109 0.85 0.83 -14.13
CA PHE A 109 1.97 0.75 -13.18
C PHE A 109 3.21 1.46 -13.73
N HIS A 110 3.10 2.77 -13.92
CA HIS A 110 4.11 3.59 -14.62
C HIS A 110 5.50 3.65 -13.97
N CYS A 111 5.62 3.26 -12.69
CA CYS A 111 6.90 3.24 -11.97
C CYS A 111 7.46 1.82 -11.79
N LEU A 112 6.81 0.79 -12.36
CA LEU A 112 7.20 -0.59 -12.14
C LEU A 112 8.54 -0.90 -12.80
N LEU A 113 9.48 -1.44 -12.02
CA LEU A 113 10.82 -1.83 -12.47
C LEU A 113 11.04 -3.34 -12.43
N ASN A 114 10.32 -4.04 -11.55
CA ASN A 114 10.44 -5.49 -11.39
C ASN A 114 9.06 -6.14 -11.36
N LEU A 115 8.84 -7.07 -12.29
CA LEU A 115 7.61 -7.86 -12.38
C LEU A 115 7.99 -9.34 -12.29
N ASN A 116 7.49 -10.03 -11.26
CA ASN A 116 7.70 -11.47 -11.08
C ASN A 116 6.45 -12.24 -11.50
N LEU A 117 6.57 -13.05 -12.56
CA LEU A 117 5.50 -13.85 -13.17
C LEU A 117 5.73 -15.36 -13.04
N ARG A 118 6.56 -15.79 -12.08
CA ARG A 118 6.90 -17.21 -11.91
C ARG A 118 5.64 -18.08 -11.79
N GLU A 119 5.62 -19.22 -12.50
CA GLU A 119 4.48 -20.16 -12.53
C GLU A 119 3.14 -19.58 -13.01
N CYS A 120 3.13 -18.42 -13.69
CA CYS A 120 1.91 -17.90 -14.30
C CYS A 120 1.62 -18.61 -15.63
N LYS A 121 0.60 -19.49 -15.64
CA LYS A 121 0.26 -20.33 -16.79
C LYS A 121 -0.75 -19.70 -17.77
N GLY A 122 -1.42 -18.63 -17.35
CA GLY A 122 -2.44 -17.94 -18.15
C GLY A 122 -1.92 -16.85 -19.07
N ILE A 123 -0.60 -16.68 -19.16
CA ILE A 123 0.07 -15.62 -19.93
C ILE A 123 0.56 -16.20 -21.25
N THR A 124 0.31 -15.49 -22.34
CA THR A 124 0.79 -15.81 -23.68
C THR A 124 1.81 -14.78 -24.17
N ASP A 125 2.48 -15.07 -25.28
CA ASP A 125 3.42 -14.13 -25.92
C ASP A 125 2.75 -12.81 -26.33
N ALA A 126 1.45 -12.84 -26.67
CA ALA A 126 0.69 -11.63 -26.97
C ALA A 126 0.53 -10.73 -25.75
N GLY A 127 0.31 -11.33 -24.56
CA GLY A 127 0.30 -10.59 -23.30
C GLY A 127 1.66 -10.02 -22.94
N LEU A 128 2.76 -10.76 -23.18
CA LEU A 128 4.11 -10.25 -22.91
C LEU A 128 4.45 -9.05 -23.81
N GLN A 129 3.96 -9.03 -25.05
CA GLN A 129 4.17 -7.92 -25.97
C GLN A 129 3.61 -6.60 -25.43
N THR A 130 2.54 -6.61 -24.63
CA THR A 130 1.95 -5.38 -24.09
C THR A 130 2.86 -4.69 -23.08
N LEU A 131 3.80 -5.40 -22.46
CA LEU A 131 4.74 -4.83 -21.49
C LEU A 131 5.91 -4.07 -22.14
N GLY A 132 6.14 -4.28 -23.44
CA GLY A 132 7.26 -3.68 -24.19
C GLY A 132 6.89 -2.51 -25.10
N GLN A 133 5.64 -2.04 -25.03
CA GLN A 133 5.13 -0.88 -25.78
C GLN A 133 5.26 0.40 -24.96
#